data_AF-A0A1K2IKT9-F1
#
_entry.id   AF-A0A1K2IKT9-F1
#
_cell.length_a   1.000
_cell.length_b   1.000
_cell.length_c   1.000
_cell.angle_alpha   90.00
_cell.angle_beta   90.00
_cell.angle_gamma   90.00
#
_symmetry.space_group_name_H-M   'P 1'
#
loop_
_entity.id
_entity.type
_entity.pdbx_description
1 polymer ?
#
loop_
_entity_poly.entity_id
_entity_poly.type
_entity_poly.pdbx_seq_one_letter_code
_entity_poly.pdbx_strand_id
1 'polypeptide(L)'
;MYNPRSTSAGSIMPRYPWLIANNLDRSQMIDKLKFMKNTFDVPYTKVQIDTADKWADNQAAKIVKDIFIEASDLKEAYAKRPQGELEKKEIIALIAYLQRLGIDIKTTDIKTADNN
;
A
#
# COMPACT_ATOMS: atom_id res chain seq x y z
N MET A 1 -13.98 1.66 -1.44
CA MET A 1 -13.83 0.18 -1.54
C MET A 1 -14.87 -0.59 -0.72
N TYR A 2 -15.14 -0.20 0.54
CA TYR A 2 -16.23 -0.78 1.34
C TYR A 2 -17.61 -0.59 0.69
N ASN A 3 -17.94 0.65 0.30
CA ASN A 3 -19.15 0.98 -0.43
C ASN A 3 -18.87 2.05 -1.50
N PRO A 4 -18.54 1.70 -2.74
CA PRO A 4 -18.27 2.68 -3.80
C PRO A 4 -19.46 3.61 -4.11
N ARG A 5 -20.67 3.12 -3.88
CA ARG A 5 -21.93 3.85 -4.15
C ARG A 5 -22.18 5.00 -3.19
N SER A 6 -21.57 5.00 -1.99
CA SER A 6 -21.70 6.13 -1.06
C SER A 6 -20.84 7.33 -1.47
N THR A 7 -19.75 7.10 -2.20
CA THR A 7 -18.89 8.18 -2.72
C THR A 7 -19.33 8.61 -4.12
N SER A 8 -19.84 7.68 -4.94
CA SER A 8 -20.35 7.96 -6.28
C SER A 8 -21.64 7.18 -6.53
N ALA A 9 -22.77 7.87 -6.55
CA ALA A 9 -24.12 7.27 -6.58
C ALA A 9 -24.40 6.36 -7.80
N GLY A 10 -23.60 6.45 -8.87
CA GLY A 10 -23.70 5.62 -10.08
C GLY A 10 -22.57 4.59 -10.25
N SER A 11 -21.73 4.38 -9.23
CA SER A 11 -20.57 3.49 -9.36
C SER A 11 -20.99 2.03 -9.57
N ILE A 12 -20.52 1.44 -10.67
CA ILE A 12 -20.62 -0.01 -10.95
C ILE A 12 -19.51 -0.83 -10.27
N MET A 13 -18.59 -0.16 -9.56
CA MET A 13 -17.50 -0.84 -8.86
C MET A 13 -18.09 -1.81 -7.82
N PRO A 14 -17.69 -3.09 -7.82
CA PRO A 14 -18.08 -4.04 -6.78
C PRO A 14 -17.64 -3.56 -5.39
N ARG A 15 -18.33 -4.04 -4.36
CA ARG A 15 -17.90 -3.83 -2.97
C ARG A 15 -16.82 -4.85 -2.61
N TYR A 16 -15.80 -4.41 -1.90
CA TYR A 16 -14.68 -5.25 -1.44
C TYR A 16 -14.53 -5.19 0.10
N PRO A 17 -15.55 -5.60 0.89
CA PRO A 17 -15.51 -5.48 2.35
C PRO A 17 -14.46 -6.40 2.99
N TRP A 18 -14.12 -7.52 2.36
CA TRP A 18 -13.13 -8.49 2.86
C TRP A 18 -11.74 -7.88 3.04
N LEU A 19 -11.38 -6.85 2.26
CA LEU A 19 -10.10 -6.16 2.38
C LEU A 19 -9.88 -5.51 3.76
N ILE A 20 -10.96 -5.17 4.46
CA ILE A 20 -10.92 -4.59 5.81
C ILE A 20 -10.94 -5.69 6.88
N ALA A 21 -11.57 -6.83 6.58
CA ALA A 21 -11.70 -7.95 7.51
C ALA A 21 -10.41 -8.78 7.57
N ASN A 22 -9.86 -9.11 6.40
CA ASN A 22 -8.74 -10.03 6.23
C ASN A 22 -7.41 -9.37 6.59
N ASN A 23 -6.53 -10.18 7.19
CA ASN A 23 -5.13 -9.82 7.35
C ASN A 23 -4.35 -10.21 6.10
N LEU A 24 -3.39 -9.38 5.73
CA LEU A 24 -2.48 -9.61 4.62
C LEU A 24 -1.53 -10.76 4.93
N ASP A 25 -1.55 -11.80 4.10
CA ASP A 25 -0.51 -12.84 4.11
C ASP A 25 0.69 -12.41 3.25
N ARG A 26 1.87 -12.37 3.88
CA ARG A 26 3.15 -12.01 3.23
C ARG A 26 4.09 -13.20 3.08
N SER A 27 3.64 -14.43 3.36
CA SER A 27 4.45 -15.65 3.30
C SER A 27 5.24 -15.81 1.99
N GLN A 28 4.67 -15.37 0.87
CA GLN A 28 5.29 -15.46 -0.46
C GLN A 28 5.88 -14.13 -0.97
N MET A 29 5.87 -13.06 -0.18
CA MET A 29 6.28 -11.73 -0.64
C MET A 29 7.74 -11.71 -1.11
N ILE A 30 8.64 -12.26 -0.31
CA ILE A 30 10.07 -12.32 -0.61
C ILE A 30 10.34 -13.15 -1.87
N ASP A 31 9.66 -14.29 -2.02
CA ASP A 31 9.83 -15.17 -3.17
C ASP A 31 9.31 -14.50 -4.45
N LYS A 32 8.19 -13.75 -4.37
CA LYS A 32 7.71 -12.92 -5.48
C LYS A 32 8.71 -11.85 -5.87
N LEU A 33 9.33 -11.15 -4.91
CA LEU A 33 10.36 -10.14 -5.19
C LEU A 33 11.59 -10.76 -5.88
N LYS A 34 12.07 -11.90 -5.40
CA LYS A 34 13.17 -12.64 -6.02
C LYS A 34 12.80 -13.12 -7.43
N PHE A 35 11.61 -13.65 -7.61
CA PHE A 35 11.11 -14.10 -8.91
C PHE A 35 11.03 -12.94 -9.90
N MET A 36 10.49 -11.79 -9.51
CA MET A 36 10.42 -10.60 -10.35
C MET A 36 11.80 -10.07 -10.73
N LYS A 37 12.74 -10.07 -9.79
CA LYS A 37 14.13 -9.71 -10.06
C LYS A 37 14.79 -10.65 -11.07
N ASN A 38 14.65 -11.97 -10.87
CA ASN A 38 15.41 -12.96 -11.62
C ASN A 38 14.79 -13.32 -12.97
N THR A 39 13.47 -13.15 -13.13
CA THR A 39 12.74 -13.59 -14.33
C THR A 39 12.37 -12.43 -15.24
N PHE A 40 12.10 -11.25 -14.65
CA PHE A 40 11.65 -10.07 -15.38
C PHE A 40 12.62 -8.88 -15.25
N ASP A 41 13.83 -9.12 -14.75
CA ASP A 41 14.90 -8.13 -14.58
C ASP A 41 14.45 -6.85 -13.85
N VAL A 42 13.48 -6.96 -12.95
CA VAL A 42 13.06 -5.83 -12.11
C VAL A 42 14.22 -5.45 -11.19
N PRO A 43 14.64 -4.17 -11.13
CA PRO A 43 15.91 -3.76 -10.53
C PRO A 43 15.88 -3.71 -8.98
N TYR A 44 15.44 -4.79 -8.34
CA TYR A 44 15.48 -4.92 -6.88
C TYR A 44 16.89 -5.17 -6.38
N THR A 45 17.33 -4.36 -5.41
CA THR A 45 18.62 -4.59 -4.74
C THR A 45 18.52 -5.76 -3.75
N LYS A 46 19.65 -6.38 -3.43
CA LYS A 46 19.68 -7.44 -2.40
C LYS A 46 19.16 -6.90 -1.05
N VAL A 47 19.58 -5.69 -0.69
CA VAL A 47 19.13 -5.01 0.53
C VAL A 47 17.61 -4.81 0.55
N GLN A 48 17.00 -4.42 -0.58
CA GLN A 48 15.54 -4.28 -0.67
C GLN A 48 14.82 -5.61 -0.43
N ILE A 49 15.33 -6.71 -0.96
CA ILE A 49 14.75 -8.05 -0.74
C ILE A 49 14.92 -8.46 0.73
N ASP A 50 16.14 -8.33 1.27
CA ASP A 50 16.47 -8.75 2.64
C ASP A 50 15.75 -7.91 3.71
N THR A 51 15.33 -6.68 3.37
CA THR A 51 14.63 -5.77 4.29
C THR A 51 13.16 -5.53 3.94
N ALA A 52 12.61 -6.26 2.98
CA ALA A 52 11.27 -6.00 2.45
C ALA A 52 10.16 -6.03 3.53
N ASP A 53 10.23 -6.94 4.50
CA ASP A 53 9.27 -6.99 5.60
C ASP A 53 9.29 -5.70 6.44
N LYS A 54 10.49 -5.21 6.79
CA LYS A 54 10.65 -3.95 7.53
C LYS A 54 10.12 -2.76 6.72
N TRP A 55 10.37 -2.74 5.41
CA TRP A 55 9.85 -1.69 4.53
C TRP A 55 8.32 -1.72 4.48
N ALA A 56 7.73 -2.90 4.33
CA ALA A 56 6.28 -3.07 4.30
C ALA A 56 5.62 -2.68 5.65
N ASP A 57 6.25 -3.01 6.78
CA ASP A 57 5.76 -2.62 8.11
C ASP A 57 5.83 -1.11 8.32
N ASN A 58 6.96 -0.48 7.96
CA ASN A 58 7.12 0.97 8.07
C ASN A 58 6.13 1.72 7.17
N GLN A 59 5.89 1.22 5.96
CA GLN A 59 4.92 1.81 5.04
C GLN A 59 3.49 1.67 5.59
N ALA A 60 3.11 0.50 6.09
CA ALA A 60 1.80 0.29 6.68
C ALA A 60 1.57 1.19 7.91
N ALA A 61 2.56 1.28 8.80
CA ALA A 61 2.49 2.14 9.99
C ALA A 61 2.35 3.63 9.62
N LYS A 62 3.08 4.09 8.59
CA LYS A 62 2.96 5.47 8.08
C LYS A 62 1.55 5.73 7.55
N ILE A 63 1.02 4.85 6.70
CA ILE A 63 -0.31 5.00 6.10
C ILE A 63 -1.39 5.02 7.18
N VAL A 64 -1.31 4.12 8.17
CA VAL A 64 -2.28 4.09 9.28
C VAL A 64 -2.22 5.36 10.10
N LYS A 65 -1.02 5.89 10.37
CA LYS A 65 -0.85 7.18 11.04
C LYS A 65 -1.50 8.31 10.25
N ASP A 66 -1.28 8.37 8.94
CA ASP A 66 -1.85 9.40 8.07
C ASP A 66 -3.39 9.30 8.04
N ILE A 67 -3.94 8.09 7.95
CA ILE A 67 -5.39 7.84 8.04
C ILE A 67 -5.96 8.35 9.38
N PHE A 68 -5.30 8.08 10.51
CA PHE A 68 -5.77 8.54 11.82
C PHE A 68 -5.67 10.05 12.02
N ILE A 69 -4.87 10.76 11.22
CA ILE A 69 -4.83 12.23 11.21
C ILE A 69 -6.04 12.77 10.43
N GLU A 70 -6.37 12.16 9.29
CA GLU A 70 -7.44 12.61 8.41
C GLU A 70 -8.85 12.16 8.88
N ALA A 71 -8.93 11.05 9.60
CA ALA A 71 -10.18 10.44 10.07
C ALA A 71 -10.12 10.17 11.58
N SER A 72 -10.50 11.18 12.37
CA SER A 72 -10.50 11.10 13.84
C SER A 72 -11.52 10.08 14.39
N ASP A 73 -12.63 9.90 13.70
CA ASP A 73 -13.66 8.89 14.00
C ASP A 73 -13.11 7.46 13.91
N LEU A 74 -12.29 7.17 12.88
CA LEU A 74 -11.61 5.88 12.75
C LEU A 74 -10.59 5.67 13.85
N LYS A 75 -9.84 6.72 14.22
CA LYS A 75 -8.89 6.65 15.33
C LYS A 75 -9.58 6.26 16.65
N GLU A 76 -10.74 6.84 16.95
CA GLU A 76 -11.53 6.49 18.13
C GLU A 76 -12.08 5.07 18.06
N ALA A 77 -12.59 4.65 16.90
CA ALA A 77 -13.11 3.30 16.69
C ALA A 77 -12.04 2.21 16.87
N TYR A 78 -10.80 2.50 16.48
CA TYR A 78 -9.66 1.58 16.61
C TYR A 78 -8.90 1.71 17.94
N ALA A 79 -9.11 2.78 18.72
CA ALA A 79 -8.47 2.95 20.04
C ALA A 79 -8.87 1.85 21.04
N LYS A 80 -10.02 1.20 20.85
CA LYS A 80 -10.52 0.08 21.70
C LYS A 80 -10.02 -1.29 21.23
N ARG A 81 -9.27 -1.36 20.13
CA ARG A 81 -8.77 -2.60 19.53
C ARG A 81 -7.28 -2.78 19.83
N PRO A 82 -6.74 -3.99 19.66
CA PRO A 82 -5.30 -4.21 19.74
C PRO A 82 -4.54 -3.28 18.79
N GLN A 83 -3.50 -2.64 19.31
CA GLN A 83 -2.61 -1.81 18.50
C GLN A 83 -1.91 -2.67 17.43
N GLY A 84 -1.72 -2.13 16.22
CA GLY A 84 -1.09 -2.88 15.13
C GLY A 84 -2.04 -3.74 14.30
N GLU A 85 -3.35 -3.78 14.62
CA GLU A 85 -4.32 -4.61 13.89
C GLU A 85 -4.63 -4.04 12.50
N LEU A 86 -4.73 -2.72 12.37
CA LEU A 86 -5.13 -2.06 11.13
C LEU A 86 -4.01 -2.16 10.08
N GLU A 87 -2.75 -2.02 10.51
CA GLU A 87 -1.53 -2.11 9.72
C GLU A 87 -1.42 -3.45 8.98
N LYS A 88 -2.03 -4.51 9.54
CA LYS A 88 -2.00 -5.85 8.98
C LYS A 88 -3.12 -6.11 7.98
N LYS A 89 -4.08 -5.21 7.78
CA LYS A 89 -5.22 -5.44 6.89
C LYS A 89 -4.83 -5.30 5.42
N GLU A 90 -5.46 -6.10 4.55
CA GLU A 90 -5.22 -6.06 3.10
C GLU A 90 -5.50 -4.69 2.49
N ILE A 91 -6.48 -3.95 3.02
CA ILE A 91 -6.84 -2.61 2.57
C ILE A 91 -5.65 -1.64 2.66
N ILE A 92 -4.77 -1.79 3.65
CA ILE A 92 -3.60 -0.92 3.80
C ILE A 92 -2.60 -1.13 2.66
N ALA A 93 -2.39 -2.38 2.23
CA ALA A 93 -1.52 -2.66 1.07
C ALA A 93 -2.09 -2.09 -0.23
N LEU A 94 -3.42 -2.12 -0.41
CA LEU A 94 -4.06 -1.51 -1.57
C LEU A 94 -3.99 0.02 -1.55
N ILE A 95 -4.17 0.65 -0.38
CA ILE A 95 -3.96 2.09 -0.22
C ILE A 95 -2.51 2.45 -0.57
N ALA A 96 -1.54 1.69 -0.07
CA ALA A 96 -0.11 1.89 -0.37
C ALA A 96 0.17 1.86 -1.87
N TYR A 97 -0.40 0.87 -2.58
CA TYR A 97 -0.27 0.74 -4.02
C TYR A 97 -0.91 1.92 -4.78
N LEU A 98 -2.16 2.27 -4.43
CA LEU A 98 -2.90 3.35 -5.09
C LEU A 98 -2.26 4.71 -4.85
N GLN A 99 -1.74 4.98 -3.66
CA GLN A 99 -1.03 6.22 -3.36
C GLN A 99 0.24 6.38 -4.18
N ARG A 100 0.89 5.28 -4.59
CA ARG A 100 2.10 5.33 -5.41
C ARG A 100 1.80 5.46 -6.91
N LEU A 101 0.62 5.01 -7.34
CA LEU A 101 0.23 4.97 -8.75
C LEU A 101 0.25 6.38 -9.37
N GLY A 102 1.16 6.61 -10.32
CA GLY A 102 1.27 7.86 -11.06
C GLY A 102 2.02 9.00 -10.34
N ILE A 103 2.55 8.78 -9.13
CA ILE A 103 3.42 9.76 -8.44
C ILE A 103 4.87 9.61 -8.88
N ASP A 104 5.36 8.37 -9.03
CA ASP A 104 6.77 8.10 -9.32
C ASP A 104 7.26 8.80 -10.60
N ILE A 105 6.39 8.99 -11.60
CA ILE A 105 6.70 9.71 -12.85
C ILE A 105 6.91 11.22 -12.60
N LYS A 106 6.16 11.81 -11.67
CA LYS A 106 6.20 13.26 -11.38
C LYS A 106 7.42 13.67 -10.56
N THR A 107 8.03 12.73 -9.83
CA THR A 107 9.24 12.97 -9.01
C THR A 107 10.55 12.79 -9.77
N THR A 108 10.50 12.27 -11.00
CA THR A 108 11.62 12.28 -11.94
C THR A 108 11.57 13.59 -12.72
N ASP A 109 12.31 14.60 -12.27
CA ASP A 109 12.74 15.68 -13.18
C ASP A 109 13.57 15.01 -14.28
N ILE A 110 12.94 14.82 -15.43
CA ILE A 110 13.62 14.35 -16.64
C ILE A 110 14.57 15.47 -17.01
N LYS A 111 15.84 15.38 -16.59
CA LYS A 111 16.93 16.09 -17.26
C LYS A 111 17.02 15.47 -18.65
N THR A 112 16.23 15.98 -19.58
CA THR A 112 16.47 15.78 -21.00
C THR A 112 17.89 16.22 -21.24
N ALA A 113 18.72 15.31 -21.74
CA ALA A 113 20.00 15.67 -22.31
C ALA A 113 19.70 16.60 -23.49
N ASP A 114 19.90 17.90 -23.29
CA ASP A 114 19.95 18.86 -24.36
C ASP A 114 21.15 18.50 -25.24
N ASN A 115 20.87 17.84 -26.36
CA ASN A 115 21.80 17.77 -27.47
C ASN A 115 21.53 19.00 -28.35
N ASN A 116 22.33 20.04 -28.17
CA ASN A 116 22.72 21.00 -29.21
C ASN A 116 24.06 21.63 -28.86
#